data_AF-A0A645HLL3-F1
#
_entry.id   AF-A0A645HLL3-F1
#
_cell.length_a   1.000
_cell.length_b   1.000
_cell.length_c   1.000
_cell.angle_alpha   90.00
_cell.angle_beta   90.00
_cell.angle_gamma   90.00
#
_symmetry.space_group_name_H-M   'P 1'
#
loop_
_entity.id
_entity.type
_entity.pdbx_description
1 polymer ?
#
loop_
_entity_poly.entity_id
_entity_poly.type
_entity_poly.pdbx_seq_one_letter_code
_entity_poly.pdbx_strand_id
1 'polypeptide(L)'
;MQTLDKYTVTFADKVNSLLAKGYGVNDLTGAAPGRVLFTAKSGNITAGSIEVSDSIKTAADLPLSDKANSPGNAAIGLEIARILQDGSFLQGQTPVEFYSNFIGRISQNANEALNAKKSSQLVVEQLNSTRSSTMGVNMNEEAISLIKFQKNLEAASKIIATNNQVLATIINLGK
;
A
#
# COMPACT_ATOMS: atom_id res chain seq x y z
N MET A 1 -4.93 -0.31 10.86
CA MET A 1 -5.09 0.70 11.92
C MET A 1 -5.28 0.06 13.29
N GLN A 2 -6.24 -0.88 13.46
CA GLN A 2 -6.47 -1.57 14.76
C GLN A 2 -5.22 -2.18 15.43
N THR A 3 -4.25 -2.70 14.67
CA THR A 3 -3.01 -3.27 15.23
C THR A 3 -2.12 -2.20 15.88
N LEU A 4 -1.99 -1.04 15.24
CA LEU A 4 -1.23 0.08 15.77
C LEU A 4 -1.95 0.71 16.97
N ASP A 5 -3.28 0.80 16.89
CA ASP A 5 -4.08 1.28 18.03
C ASP A 5 -3.92 0.38 19.26
N LYS A 6 -3.93 -0.95 19.08
CA LYS A 6 -3.66 -1.91 20.18
C LYS A 6 -2.26 -1.73 20.78
N TYR A 7 -1.25 -1.49 19.94
CA TYR A 7 0.11 -1.20 20.41
C TYR A 7 0.13 0.08 21.26
N THR A 8 -0.46 1.16 20.75
CA THR A 8 -0.51 2.45 21.44
C THR A 8 -1.26 2.36 22.77
N VAL A 9 -2.42 1.70 22.81
CA VAL A 9 -3.19 1.49 24.05
C VAL A 9 -2.36 0.72 25.06
N THR A 10 -1.76 -0.41 24.66
CA THR A 10 -0.97 -1.25 25.57
C THR A 10 0.24 -0.51 26.12
N PHE A 11 0.91 0.29 25.27
CA PHE A 11 2.02 1.14 25.69
C PHE A 11 1.58 2.21 26.70
N ALA A 12 0.51 2.94 26.37
CA ALA A 12 -0.04 3.99 27.22
C ALA A 12 -0.47 3.42 28.58
N ASP A 13 -1.18 2.29 28.59
CA ASP A 13 -1.67 1.65 29.81
C ASP A 13 -0.53 1.20 30.71
N LYS A 14 0.52 0.58 30.17
CA LYS A 14 1.69 0.16 30.96
C LYS A 14 2.43 1.36 31.56
N VAL A 15 2.69 2.40 30.76
CA VAL A 15 3.37 3.61 31.25
C VAL A 15 2.51 4.32 32.30
N ASN A 16 1.22 4.51 32.03
CA ASN A 16 0.29 5.15 32.96
C ASN A 16 0.14 4.37 34.26
N SER A 17 0.08 3.03 34.21
CA SER A 17 -0.02 2.17 35.39
C SER A 17 1.21 2.27 36.30
N LEU A 18 2.39 2.52 35.73
CA LEU A 18 3.62 2.75 36.49
C LEU A 18 3.63 4.16 37.08
N LEU A 19 3.35 5.17 36.26
CA LEU A 19 3.37 6.58 36.67
C LEU A 19 2.29 6.93 37.71
N ALA A 20 1.12 6.30 37.64
CA ALA A 20 0.05 6.52 38.61
C ALA A 20 0.46 6.16 40.05
N LYS A 21 1.50 5.34 40.23
CA LYS A 21 2.03 4.95 41.54
C LYS A 21 3.14 5.88 42.05
N GLY A 22 3.66 6.76 41.19
CA GLY A 22 4.85 7.54 41.47
C GLY A 22 4.58 8.92 42.04
N TYR A 23 5.67 9.60 42.40
CA TYR A 23 5.70 10.94 42.97
C TYR A 23 6.58 11.85 42.10
N GLY A 24 6.07 13.06 41.85
CA GLY A 24 6.81 14.15 41.23
C GLY A 24 7.68 14.89 42.26
N VAL A 25 8.45 15.85 41.78
CA VAL A 25 9.44 16.59 42.59
C VAL A 25 8.78 17.36 43.74
N ASN A 26 7.56 17.85 43.51
CA ASN A 26 6.80 18.65 44.48
C ASN A 26 5.88 17.82 45.38
N ASP A 27 5.83 16.50 45.21
CA ASP A 27 4.98 15.63 46.02
C ASP A 27 5.73 15.22 47.30
N LEU A 28 5.70 16.11 48.28
CA LEU A 28 6.51 15.99 49.49
C LEU A 28 5.90 15.05 50.54
N THR A 29 4.58 14.85 50.54
CA THR A 29 3.87 14.02 51.52
C THR A 29 2.59 13.43 50.94
N GLY A 30 2.02 12.44 51.62
CA GLY A 30 0.74 11.83 51.23
C GLY A 30 0.90 10.64 50.28
N ALA A 31 -0.23 10.15 49.76
CA ALA A 31 -0.26 9.09 48.76
C ALA A 31 0.10 9.63 47.38
N ALA A 32 0.50 8.74 46.47
CA ALA A 32 0.83 9.10 45.10
C ALA A 32 -0.36 9.82 44.43
N PRO A 33 -0.13 10.94 43.73
CA PRO A 33 -1.19 11.76 43.14
C PRO A 33 -1.94 11.09 41.98
N GLY A 34 -1.54 9.90 41.54
CA GLY A 34 -2.24 9.18 40.48
C GLY A 34 -2.08 9.80 39.09
N ARG A 35 -1.05 10.64 38.88
CA ARG A 35 -0.84 11.31 37.59
C ARG A 35 -0.48 10.28 36.51
N VAL A 36 -1.07 10.46 35.34
CA VAL A 36 -0.79 9.66 34.15
C VAL A 36 -0.11 10.52 33.09
N LEU A 37 0.65 9.90 32.20
CA LEU A 37 1.32 10.62 31.11
C LEU A 37 0.45 10.72 29.88
N PHE A 38 -0.24 9.64 29.51
CA PHE A 38 -0.98 9.56 28.27
C PHE A 38 -2.49 9.59 28.51
N THR A 39 -3.19 10.41 27.73
CA THR A 39 -4.66 10.47 27.67
C THR A 39 -5.10 10.48 26.21
N ALA A 40 -6.40 10.59 25.97
CA ALA A 40 -6.96 10.67 24.62
C ALA A 40 -7.57 12.05 24.38
N LYS A 41 -7.17 12.69 23.28
CA LYS A 41 -7.77 13.94 22.79
C LYS A 41 -9.29 13.86 22.66
N SER A 42 -9.79 12.69 22.27
CA SER A 42 -11.21 12.39 22.27
C SER A 42 -11.43 10.88 22.34
N GLY A 43 -12.45 10.47 23.12
CA GLY A 43 -12.84 9.07 23.25
C GLY A 43 -11.74 8.20 23.89
N ASN A 44 -11.42 7.08 23.25
CA ASN A 44 -10.42 6.13 23.73
C ASN A 44 -9.02 6.48 23.21
N ILE A 45 -7.99 6.03 23.93
CA ILE A 45 -6.61 6.13 23.45
C ILE A 45 -6.47 5.28 22.18
N THR A 46 -5.92 5.87 21.13
CA THR A 46 -5.59 5.24 19.85
C THR A 46 -4.30 5.83 19.33
N ALA A 47 -3.74 5.26 18.25
CA ALA A 47 -2.56 5.83 17.61
C ALA A 47 -2.75 7.28 17.12
N GLY A 48 -3.99 7.65 16.79
CA GLY A 48 -4.32 9.00 16.31
C GLY A 48 -4.86 9.97 17.38
N SER A 49 -5.25 9.47 18.56
CA SER A 49 -5.84 10.28 19.64
C SER A 49 -4.96 10.42 20.87
N ILE A 50 -3.87 9.67 20.98
CA ILE A 50 -2.96 9.75 22.14
C ILE A 50 -2.35 11.15 22.30
N GLU A 51 -2.39 11.67 23.52
CA GLU A 51 -1.79 12.95 23.89
C GLU A 51 -1.22 12.92 25.32
N VAL A 52 -0.45 13.95 25.67
CA VAL A 52 0.08 14.10 27.03
C VAL A 52 -1.02 14.67 27.93
N SER A 53 -1.19 14.06 29.11
CA SER A 53 -2.16 14.47 30.12
C SER A 53 -1.90 15.90 30.64
N ASP A 54 -2.97 16.66 30.84
CA ASP A 54 -2.94 17.96 31.53
C ASP A 54 -2.46 17.89 32.98
N SER A 55 -2.41 16.69 33.57
CA SER A 55 -1.80 16.48 34.89
C SER A 55 -0.30 16.70 34.89
N ILE A 56 0.36 16.65 33.72
CA ILE A 56 1.80 16.86 33.55
C ILE A 56 2.02 18.18 32.80
N LYS A 57 2.15 19.29 33.54
CA LYS A 57 2.38 20.62 32.95
C LYS A 57 3.85 20.95 32.83
N THR A 58 4.66 20.41 33.74
CA THR A 58 6.09 20.65 33.84
C THR A 58 6.82 19.34 34.11
N ALA A 59 8.14 19.33 33.90
CA ALA A 59 8.96 18.17 34.23
C ALA A 59 8.91 17.80 35.73
N ALA A 60 8.58 18.76 36.61
CA ALA A 60 8.44 18.52 38.05
C ALA A 60 7.19 17.68 38.39
N ASP A 61 6.18 17.68 37.53
CA ASP A 61 4.93 16.93 37.73
C ASP A 61 5.08 15.44 37.37
N LEU A 62 6.14 15.08 36.64
CA LEU A 62 6.40 13.70 36.21
C LEU A 62 6.65 12.79 37.42
N PRO A 63 5.78 11.78 37.64
CA PRO A 63 5.84 10.93 38.83
C PRO A 63 6.87 9.79 38.67
N LEU A 64 8.16 10.14 38.64
CA LEU A 64 9.25 9.18 38.38
C LEU A 64 9.82 8.53 39.64
N SER A 65 9.53 9.08 40.82
CA SER A 65 9.97 8.51 42.09
C SER A 65 8.94 7.50 42.62
N ASP A 66 9.40 6.43 43.26
CA ASP A 66 8.56 5.48 43.99
C ASP A 66 8.19 5.96 45.41
N LYS A 67 8.71 7.11 45.85
CA LYS A 67 8.53 7.64 47.21
C LYS A 67 8.32 9.16 47.22
N ALA A 68 7.50 9.63 48.17
CA ALA A 68 7.34 11.06 48.43
C ALA A 68 8.67 11.70 48.89
N ASN A 69 8.82 13.01 48.62
CA ASN A 69 9.98 13.81 49.03
C ASN A 69 11.35 13.18 48.67
N SER A 70 11.43 12.53 47.50
CA SER A 70 12.67 11.94 47.02
C SER A 70 13.12 12.53 45.68
N PRO A 71 13.41 13.85 45.57
CA PRO A 71 13.94 14.43 44.34
C PRO A 71 15.20 13.70 43.84
N GLY A 72 15.27 13.45 42.54
CA GLY A 72 16.37 12.70 41.89
C GLY A 72 16.18 11.18 41.88
N ASN A 73 15.18 10.64 42.57
CA ASN A 73 14.80 9.25 42.44
C ASN A 73 14.02 9.01 41.14
N ALA A 74 14.50 8.10 40.30
CA ALA A 74 13.92 7.73 39.02
C ALA A 74 13.57 6.23 38.93
N ALA A 75 13.23 5.59 40.05
CA ALA A 75 12.93 4.15 40.10
C ALA A 75 11.81 3.76 39.12
N ILE A 76 10.71 4.53 39.07
CA ILE A 76 9.61 4.31 38.12
C ILE A 76 10.08 4.54 36.68
N GLY A 77 10.95 5.52 36.46
CA GLY A 77 11.57 5.76 35.14
C GLY A 77 12.38 4.56 34.64
N LEU A 78 13.12 3.89 35.54
CA LEU A 78 13.85 2.66 35.21
C LEU A 78 12.90 1.49 34.89
N GLU A 79 11.76 1.39 35.59
CA GLU A 79 10.73 0.39 35.27
C GLU A 79 10.08 0.65 33.91
N ILE A 80 9.82 1.91 33.57
CA ILE A 80 9.33 2.30 32.24
C ILE A 80 10.33 1.91 31.15
N ALA A 81 11.63 2.13 31.38
CA ALA A 81 12.67 1.72 30.43
C ALA A 81 12.69 0.19 30.20
N ARG A 82 12.32 -0.60 31.22
CA ARG A 82 12.23 -2.07 31.12
C ARG A 82 11.02 -2.56 30.32
N ILE A 83 10.01 -1.72 30.05
CA ILE A 83 8.87 -2.10 29.17
C ILE A 83 9.37 -2.56 27.79
N LEU A 84 10.45 -1.98 27.28
CA LEU A 84 11.04 -2.37 26.00
C LEU A 84 11.55 -3.82 25.98
N GLN A 85 11.81 -4.41 27.14
CA GLN A 85 12.27 -5.79 27.32
C GLN A 85 11.15 -6.74 27.74
N ASP A 86 9.93 -6.23 27.92
CA ASP A 86 8.78 -7.03 28.35
C ASP A 86 8.30 -7.93 27.20
N GLY A 87 8.74 -9.19 27.19
CA GLY A 87 8.29 -10.19 26.22
C GLY A 87 6.81 -10.54 26.31
N SER A 88 6.09 -10.09 27.35
CA SER A 88 4.63 -10.21 27.47
C SER A 88 3.89 -8.95 27.06
N PHE A 89 4.58 -7.98 26.45
CA PHE A 89 4.01 -6.67 26.16
C PHE A 89 2.74 -6.77 25.33
N LEU A 90 2.80 -7.40 24.15
CA LEU A 90 1.64 -7.60 23.30
C LEU A 90 1.79 -8.90 22.50
N GLN A 91 0.82 -9.80 22.62
CA GLN A 91 0.81 -11.10 21.91
C GLN A 91 2.08 -11.94 22.14
N GLY A 92 2.68 -11.86 23.34
CA GLY A 92 3.91 -12.59 23.65
C GLY A 92 5.16 -12.08 22.93
N GLN A 93 5.14 -10.81 22.52
CA GLN A 93 6.28 -10.12 21.90
C GLN A 93 6.65 -8.88 22.70
N THR A 94 7.93 -8.52 22.66
CA THR A 94 8.39 -7.21 23.12
C THR A 94 7.81 -6.09 22.25
N PRO A 95 7.78 -4.83 22.73
CA PRO A 95 7.33 -3.71 21.91
C PRO A 95 8.10 -3.59 20.59
N VAL A 96 9.42 -3.79 20.65
CA VAL A 96 10.31 -3.67 19.48
C VAL A 96 10.05 -4.77 18.47
N GLU A 97 9.91 -6.02 18.92
CA GLU A 97 9.59 -7.15 18.03
C GLU A 97 8.23 -6.99 17.38
N PHE A 98 7.21 -6.61 18.16
CA PHE A 98 5.87 -6.39 17.63
C PHE A 98 5.86 -5.30 16.55
N TYR A 99 6.51 -4.16 16.82
CA TYR A 99 6.60 -3.06 15.87
C TYR A 99 7.36 -3.45 14.60
N SER A 100 8.46 -4.19 14.75
CA SER A 100 9.26 -4.70 13.63
C SER A 100 8.45 -5.65 12.75
N ASN A 101 7.71 -6.58 13.35
CA ASN A 101 6.83 -7.50 12.63
C ASN A 101 5.69 -6.76 11.93
N PHE A 102 5.11 -5.73 12.56
CA PHE A 102 4.07 -4.91 11.96
C PHE A 102 4.57 -4.21 10.70
N ILE A 103 5.74 -3.57 10.75
CA ILE A 103 6.37 -2.95 9.57
C ILE A 103 6.70 -4.02 8.53
N GLY A 104 7.24 -5.17 8.94
CA GLY A 104 7.56 -6.29 8.04
C GLY A 104 6.35 -6.72 7.22
N ARG A 105 5.18 -6.85 7.86
CA ARG A 105 3.91 -7.18 7.17
C ARG A 105 3.45 -6.09 6.20
N ILE A 106 3.63 -4.82 6.55
CA ILE A 106 3.33 -3.71 5.62
C ILE A 106 4.22 -3.81 4.38
N SER A 107 5.52 -4.01 4.59
CA SER A 107 6.50 -4.16 3.50
C SER A 107 6.18 -5.37 2.61
N GLN A 108 5.80 -6.49 3.19
CA GLN A 108 5.37 -7.67 2.44
C GLN A 108 4.13 -7.36 1.59
N ASN A 109 3.08 -6.80 2.19
CA ASN A 109 1.85 -6.44 1.47
C ASN A 109 2.12 -5.44 0.33
N ALA A 110 3.02 -4.47 0.55
CA ALA A 110 3.42 -3.52 -0.49
C ALA A 110 4.13 -4.21 -1.66
N ASN A 111 5.05 -5.15 -1.38
CA ASN A 111 5.72 -5.94 -2.42
C ASN A 111 4.74 -6.83 -3.18
N GLU A 112 3.80 -7.47 -2.49
CA GLU A 112 2.75 -8.28 -3.13
C GLU A 112 1.89 -7.43 -4.08
N ALA A 113 1.48 -6.23 -3.65
CA ALA A 113 0.72 -5.30 -4.50
C ALA A 113 1.52 -4.83 -5.73
N LEU A 114 2.81 -4.53 -5.57
CA LEU A 114 3.69 -4.15 -6.68
C LEU A 114 3.88 -5.28 -7.69
N ASN A 115 4.07 -6.51 -7.20
CA ASN A 115 4.19 -7.69 -8.05
C ASN A 115 2.89 -7.96 -8.81
N ALA A 116 1.74 -7.89 -8.13
CA ALA A 116 0.43 -8.05 -8.76
C ALA A 116 0.17 -7.00 -9.85
N LYS A 117 0.57 -5.74 -9.61
CA LYS A 117 0.52 -4.67 -10.61
C LYS A 117 1.40 -5.01 -11.82
N LYS A 118 2.65 -5.43 -11.59
CA LYS A 118 3.58 -5.80 -12.68
C LYS A 118 3.06 -6.97 -13.50
N SER A 119 2.55 -8.02 -12.86
CA SER A 119 1.92 -9.15 -13.55
C SER A 119 0.73 -8.71 -14.40
N SER A 120 -0.14 -7.85 -13.86
CA SER A 120 -1.29 -7.33 -14.60
C SER A 120 -0.85 -6.50 -15.82
N GLN A 121 0.21 -5.71 -15.70
CA GLN A 121 0.79 -4.96 -16.82
C GLN A 121 1.33 -5.89 -17.91
N LEU A 122 2.06 -6.95 -17.55
CA LEU A 122 2.55 -7.95 -18.50
C LEU A 122 1.41 -8.66 -19.24
N VAL A 123 0.32 -8.99 -18.55
CA VAL A 123 -0.87 -9.58 -19.18
C VAL A 123 -1.48 -8.61 -20.19
N VAL A 124 -1.61 -7.32 -19.84
CA VAL A 124 -2.12 -6.29 -20.76
C VAL A 124 -1.21 -6.14 -21.97
N GLU A 125 0.11 -6.10 -21.79
CA GLU A 125 1.08 -6.03 -22.88
C GLU A 125 0.97 -7.25 -23.81
N GLN A 126 0.86 -8.46 -23.26
CA GLN A 126 0.69 -9.68 -24.04
C GLN A 126 -0.63 -9.70 -24.83
N LEU A 127 -1.72 -9.24 -24.23
CA LEU A 127 -3.02 -9.12 -24.91
C LEU A 127 -2.97 -8.10 -26.03
N ASN A 128 -2.31 -6.95 -25.81
CA ASN A 128 -2.10 -5.95 -26.85
C ASN A 128 -1.23 -6.48 -28.00
N SER A 129 -0.16 -7.22 -27.70
CA SER A 129 0.67 -7.88 -28.71
C SER A 129 -0.12 -8.90 -29.53
N THR A 130 -0.92 -9.73 -28.87
CA THR A 130 -1.78 -10.74 -29.52
C THR A 130 -2.87 -10.09 -30.38
N ARG A 131 -3.45 -8.99 -29.90
CA ARG A 131 -4.40 -8.19 -30.68
C ARG A 131 -3.72 -7.61 -31.91
N SER A 132 -2.55 -7.01 -31.78
CA SER A 132 -1.79 -6.45 -32.90
C SER A 132 -1.32 -7.50 -33.89
N SER A 133 -0.99 -8.73 -33.45
CA SER A 133 -0.62 -9.82 -34.37
C SER A 133 -1.83 -10.38 -35.13
N THR A 134 -3.01 -10.42 -34.50
CA THR A 134 -4.25 -10.90 -35.13
C THR A 134 -4.88 -9.84 -36.03
N MET A 135 -4.88 -8.58 -35.60
CA MET A 135 -5.39 -7.43 -36.37
C MET A 135 -4.36 -6.88 -37.36
N GLY A 136 -3.10 -7.33 -37.26
CA GLY A 136 -2.02 -6.92 -38.13
C GLY A 136 -2.19 -7.53 -39.51
N VAL A 137 -2.73 -6.75 -40.44
CA VAL A 137 -2.68 -7.08 -41.86
C VAL A 137 -1.24 -6.92 -42.36
N ASN A 138 -0.73 -7.92 -43.06
CA ASN A 138 0.58 -7.81 -43.70
C ASN A 138 0.41 -6.96 -44.98
N MET A 139 0.88 -5.71 -44.93
CA MET A 139 0.74 -4.76 -46.04
C MET A 139 1.34 -5.29 -47.35
N ASN A 140 2.33 -6.17 -47.28
CA ASN A 140 2.89 -6.82 -48.47
C ASN A 140 1.95 -7.89 -49.05
N GLU A 141 1.23 -8.65 -48.20
CA GLU A 141 0.21 -9.60 -48.66
C GLU A 141 -1.02 -8.88 -49.20
N GLU A 142 -1.43 -7.78 -48.58
CA GLU A 142 -2.49 -6.92 -49.11
C GLU A 142 -2.07 -6.29 -50.44
N ALA A 143 -0.84 -5.80 -50.57
CA ALA A 143 -0.32 -5.25 -51.83
C ALA A 143 -0.23 -6.32 -52.93
N ILE A 144 0.22 -7.54 -52.63
CA ILE A 144 0.24 -8.66 -53.58
C ILE A 144 -1.19 -9.02 -54.00
N SER A 145 -2.13 -9.05 -53.07
CA SER A 145 -3.55 -9.32 -53.36
C SER A 145 -4.12 -8.22 -54.24
N LEU A 146 -3.78 -6.95 -53.98
CA LEU A 146 -4.19 -5.81 -54.77
C LEU A 146 -3.62 -5.86 -56.19
N ILE A 147 -2.34 -6.19 -56.35
CA ILE A 147 -1.70 -6.40 -57.67
C ILE A 147 -2.35 -7.56 -58.42
N LYS A 148 -2.68 -8.67 -57.73
CA LYS A 148 -3.41 -9.80 -58.33
C LYS A 148 -4.80 -9.37 -58.81
N PHE A 149 -5.54 -8.62 -58.00
CA PHE A 149 -6.84 -8.09 -58.41
C PHE A 149 -6.72 -7.17 -59.62
N GLN A 150 -5.74 -6.26 -59.65
CA GLN A 150 -5.47 -5.40 -60.80
C GLN A 150 -5.17 -6.20 -62.08
N LYS A 151 -4.28 -7.21 -62.00
CA LYS A 151 -3.97 -8.10 -63.14
C LYS A 151 -5.18 -8.88 -63.63
N ASN A 152 -6.02 -9.37 -62.73
CA ASN A 152 -7.25 -10.07 -63.10
C ASN A 152 -8.24 -9.13 -63.79
N LEU A 153 -8.33 -7.87 -63.34
CA LEU A 153 -9.17 -6.84 -63.96
C LEU A 153 -8.68 -6.48 -65.38
N GLU A 154 -7.38 -6.33 -65.56
CA GLU A 154 -6.77 -6.14 -66.88
C GLU A 154 -7.03 -7.33 -67.81
N ALA A 155 -6.87 -8.56 -67.31
CA ALA A 155 -7.15 -9.77 -68.07
C ALA A 155 -8.64 -9.86 -68.47
N ALA A 156 -9.56 -9.59 -67.55
CA ALA A 156 -11.00 -9.54 -67.83
C ALA A 156 -11.33 -8.48 -68.89
N SER A 157 -10.71 -7.30 -68.80
CA SER A 157 -10.90 -6.21 -69.76
C SER A 157 -10.42 -6.60 -71.17
N LYS A 158 -9.29 -7.30 -71.28
CA LYS A 158 -8.80 -7.85 -72.55
C LYS A 158 -9.74 -8.91 -73.12
N ILE A 159 -10.27 -9.81 -72.29
CA ILE A 159 -11.24 -10.82 -72.73
C ILE A 159 -12.51 -10.15 -73.27
N ILE A 160 -13.03 -9.12 -72.60
CA ILE A 160 -14.19 -8.35 -73.07
C ILE A 160 -13.88 -7.67 -74.40
N ALA A 161 -12.71 -7.04 -74.53
CA ALA A 161 -12.30 -6.40 -75.78
C ALA A 161 -12.19 -7.40 -76.95
N THR A 162 -11.59 -8.57 -76.71
CA THR A 162 -11.50 -9.63 -77.72
C THR A 162 -12.88 -10.17 -78.08
N ASN A 163 -13.78 -10.38 -77.10
CA ASN A 163 -15.14 -10.81 -77.38
C ASN A 163 -15.91 -9.76 -78.22
N ASN A 164 -15.78 -8.48 -77.89
CA ASN A 164 -16.34 -7.39 -78.69
C ASN A 164 -15.80 -7.37 -80.12
N GLN A 165 -14.51 -7.65 -80.32
CA GLN A 165 -13.92 -7.77 -81.66
C GLN A 165 -14.50 -8.95 -82.44
N VAL A 166 -14.62 -10.13 -81.81
CA VAL A 166 -15.24 -11.31 -82.43
C VAL A 166 -16.70 -11.04 -82.81
N LEU A 167 -17.48 -10.42 -81.92
CA LEU A 167 -18.87 -10.03 -82.20
C LEU A 167 -18.96 -9.03 -83.36
N ALA A 168 -18.08 -8.03 -83.41
CA ALA A 168 -18.04 -7.06 -84.51
C ALA A 168 -17.67 -7.71 -85.85
N THR A 169 -16.73 -8.65 -85.88
CA THR A 169 -16.38 -9.41 -87.08
C THR A 169 -17.54 -10.27 -87.58
N ILE A 170 -18.24 -10.98 -86.69
CA ILE A 170 -19.41 -11.79 -87.05
C ILE A 170 -20.52 -10.90 -87.64
N ILE A 171 -20.78 -9.74 -87.03
CA ILE A 171 -21.81 -8.80 -87.52
C ILE A 171 -21.44 -8.23 -88.89
N ASN A 172 -20.16 -7.90 -89.14
CA ASN A 172 -19.71 -7.35 -90.42
C ASN A 172 -19.61 -8.38 -91.55
N LEU A 173 -19.45 -9.68 -91.24
CA LEU A 173 -19.51 -10.78 -92.22
C LEU A 173 -20.95 -11.14 -92.64
N GLY A 174 -21.96 -10.65 -91.91
CA GLY A 174 -23.39 -10.87 -92.18
C GLY A 174 -24.03 -9.86 -93.15
N LYS A 175 -23.23 -9.09 -93.89
CA LYS A 175 -23.65 -8.25 -95.02
C LYS A 175 -22.97 -8.73 -96.29
#